data_AF-A0A257UQM7-F1
#
_entry.id   AF-A0A257UQM7-F1
#
_cell.length_a   1.000
_cell.length_b   1.000
_cell.length_c   1.000
_cell.angle_alpha   90.00
_cell.angle_beta   90.00
_cell.angle_gamma   90.00
#
_symmetry.space_group_name_H-M   'P 1'
#
loop_
_entity.id
_entity.type
_entity.pdbx_description
1 polymer ?
#
loop_
_entity_poly.entity_id
_entity_poly.type
_entity_poly.pdbx_seq_one_letter_code
_entity_poly.pdbx_strand_id
1 'polypeptide(L)'
;GAEYNHGSQYWFNFTPSQDDIIAPKTATRGHVIEAYVIHKVSKRFLVRLGYIDYTYDYSGSGWHIGAPKKLDSTPVLGFPTYDKAKMWTLTMTARF
;
A
#
# COMPACT_ATOMS: atom_id res chain seq x y z
N GLY A 1 3.95 15.22 3.50
CA GLY A 1 2.68 15.07 2.78
C GLY A 1 1.85 14.02 3.47
N ALA A 2 0.56 13.99 3.16
CA ALA A 2 -0.35 12.94 3.55
C ALA A 2 -1.23 12.58 2.35
N GLU A 3 -1.50 11.30 2.18
CA GLU A 3 -2.27 10.76 1.05
C GLU A 3 -3.23 9.70 1.57
N TYR A 4 -4.39 9.59 0.92
CA TYR A 4 -5.41 8.62 1.24
C TYR A 4 -5.95 7.98 -0.04
N ASN A 5 -6.12 6.67 -0.03
CA ASN A 5 -6.65 5.88 -1.12
C ASN A 5 -7.77 4.98 -0.61
N HIS A 6 -8.86 4.90 -1.37
CA HIS A 6 -9.94 3.94 -1.14
C HIS A 6 -10.19 3.12 -2.40
N GLY A 7 -10.25 1.80 -2.26
CA GLY A 7 -10.61 0.87 -3.32
C GLY A 7 -11.87 0.09 -2.94
N SER A 8 -12.85 0.08 -3.82
CA SER A 8 -14.08 -0.71 -3.63
C SER A 8 -13.81 -2.22 -3.79
N GLN A 9 -14.81 -3.05 -3.45
CA GLN A 9 -14.71 -4.52 -3.51
C GLN A 9 -14.17 -5.06 -4.85
N TYR A 10 -14.53 -4.46 -5.98
CA TYR A 10 -14.12 -4.90 -7.31
C TYR A 10 -13.10 -3.95 -7.96
N TRP A 11 -12.49 -3.08 -7.16
CA TRP A 11 -11.44 -2.22 -7.65
C TRP A 11 -10.28 -3.04 -8.22
N PHE A 12 -9.73 -2.54 -9.33
CA PHE A 12 -8.59 -3.10 -10.01
C PHE A 12 -7.61 -1.97 -10.34
N ASN A 13 -6.37 -2.13 -9.92
CA ASN A 13 -5.28 -1.23 -10.22
C ASN A 13 -4.62 -1.63 -11.55
N PHE A 14 -4.26 -0.65 -12.37
CA PHE A 14 -3.48 -0.85 -13.58
C PHE A 14 -1.98 -0.96 -13.31
N THR A 15 -1.58 -1.69 -12.26
CA THR A 15 -0.17 -1.90 -11.91
C THR A 15 0.17 -3.39 -11.75
N PRO A 16 -0.02 -4.20 -12.82
CA PRO A 16 0.35 -5.62 -12.78
C PRO A 16 1.86 -5.76 -12.58
N SER A 17 2.26 -6.72 -11.75
CA SER A 17 3.67 -7.06 -11.46
C SER A 17 4.51 -5.95 -10.85
N GLN A 18 3.89 -4.93 -10.26
CA GLN A 18 4.62 -3.94 -9.47
C GLN A 18 5.16 -4.58 -8.17
N ASP A 19 6.38 -4.21 -7.81
CA ASP A 19 7.25 -4.87 -6.84
C ASP A 19 7.41 -4.08 -5.52
N ASP A 20 6.36 -3.36 -5.11
CA ASP A 20 6.32 -2.69 -3.81
C ASP A 20 6.46 -3.72 -2.67
N ILE A 21 7.16 -3.33 -1.60
CA ILE A 21 7.50 -4.22 -0.46
C ILE A 21 6.29 -4.98 0.10
N ILE A 22 5.14 -4.31 0.24
CA ILE A 22 3.89 -4.94 0.67
C ILE A 22 3.04 -5.23 -0.57
N ALA A 23 2.57 -4.16 -1.20
CA ALA A 23 1.75 -4.17 -2.39
C ALA A 23 1.61 -2.72 -2.89
N PRO A 24 1.31 -2.52 -4.18
CA PRO A 24 0.92 -1.21 -4.70
C PRO A 24 -0.22 -0.63 -3.88
N LYS A 25 -0.03 0.57 -3.33
CA LYS A 25 -1.10 1.21 -2.53
C LYS A 25 -2.41 1.35 -3.29
N THR A 26 -2.31 1.54 -4.61
CA THR A 26 -3.44 1.63 -5.53
C THR A 26 -4.15 0.30 -5.71
N ALA A 27 -3.57 -0.86 -5.38
CA ALA A 27 -4.19 -2.18 -5.51
C ALA A 27 -5.19 -2.52 -4.39
N THR A 28 -5.13 -1.79 -3.28
CA THR A 28 -5.86 -2.10 -2.06
C THR A 28 -7.38 -2.01 -2.26
N ARG A 29 -8.09 -3.10 -2.02
CA ARG A 29 -9.54 -3.15 -1.84
C ARG A 29 -9.87 -2.89 -0.38
N GLY A 30 -9.98 -1.61 -0.04
CA GLY A 30 -10.11 -1.10 1.31
C GLY A 30 -9.55 0.31 1.40
N HIS A 31 -8.70 0.56 2.39
CA HIS A 31 -8.19 1.89 2.71
C HIS A 31 -6.66 1.88 2.85
N VAL A 32 -6.01 2.91 2.33
CA VAL A 32 -4.58 3.17 2.59
C VAL A 32 -4.40 4.61 3.02
N ILE A 33 -3.64 4.81 4.09
CA ILE A 33 -3.17 6.13 4.53
C ILE A 33 -1.65 6.13 4.45
N GLU A 34 -1.09 7.13 3.79
CA GLU A 34 0.34 7.39 3.76
C GLU A 34 0.63 8.76 4.33
N ALA A 35 1.65 8.87 5.17
CA ALA A 35 2.19 10.13 5.62
C ALA A 35 3.72 10.13 5.49
N TYR A 36 4.29 11.28 5.16
CA TYR A 36 5.73 11.41 5.02
C TYR A 36 6.22 12.82 5.34
N VAL A 37 7.47 12.89 5.79
CA VAL A 37 8.21 14.14 5.96
C VAL A 37 9.51 14.06 5.16
N ILE A 38 9.90 15.18 4.55
CA ILE A 38 11.17 15.31 3.83
C ILE A 38 11.94 16.45 4.50
N HIS A 39 13.16 16.16 4.94
CA HIS A 39 14.07 17.14 5.52
C HIS A 39 15.31 17.30 4.63
N LYS A 40 15.72 18.55 4.39
CA LYS A 40 16.96 18.86 3.68
C LYS A 40 18.09 18.95 4.71
N VAL A 41 18.94 17.93 4.76
CA VAL A 41 20.11 17.91 5.65
C VAL A 41 21.18 18.89 5.13
N SER A 42 21.30 19.02 3.81
CA SER A 42 22.13 20.05 3.17
C SER A 42 21.59 20.40 1.78
N LYS A 43 22.26 21.32 1.05
CA LYS A 43 21.82 21.74 -0.30
C LYS A 43 21.66 20.58 -1.28
N ARG A 44 22.45 19.51 -1.11
CA ARG A 44 22.48 18.34 -2.02
C ARG A 44 21.92 17.06 -1.41
N PHE A 45 21.57 17.05 -0.12
CA PHE A 45 21.13 15.84 0.59
C PHE A 45 19.75 16.01 1.21
N LEU A 46 18.85 15.10 0.88
CA LEU A 46 17.49 15.04 1.42
C LEU A 46 17.28 13.70 2.12
N VAL A 47 16.60 13.72 3.25
CA VAL A 47 16.13 12.52 3.95
C VAL A 47 14.60 12.54 3.95
N ARG A 48 13.99 11.40 3.59
CA ARG A 48 12.56 11.16 3.66
C ARG A 48 12.29 10.08 4.71
N LEU A 49 11.39 10.37 5.63
CA LEU A 49 10.76 9.38 6.50
C LEU A 49 9.30 9.24 6.07
N GLY A 50 8.89 8.02 5.74
CA GLY A 50 7.54 7.68 5.33
C GLY A 50 6.93 6.61 6.22
N TYR A 51 5.60 6.65 6.33
CA TYR A 51 4.77 5.64 6.96
C TYR A 51 3.55 5.39 6.09
N ILE A 52 3.20 4.12 5.92
CA ILE A 52 1.99 3.71 5.21
C ILE A 52 1.26 2.64 6.02
N ASP A 53 -0.07 2.78 6.09
CA ASP A 53 -0.99 1.90 6.81
C ASP A 53 -2.06 1.41 5.83
N TYR A 54 -2.09 0.10 5.62
CA TYR A 54 -3.04 -0.58 4.76
C TYR A 54 -4.09 -1.28 5.62
N THR A 55 -5.36 -1.07 5.30
CA THR A 55 -6.49 -1.82 5.82
C THR A 55 -7.24 -2.43 4.65
N TYR A 56 -7.28 -3.76 4.59
CA TYR A 56 -7.94 -4.50 3.52
C TYR A 56 -9.32 -4.94 3.98
N ASP A 57 -10.36 -4.51 3.27
CA ASP A 57 -11.73 -4.96 3.53
C ASP A 57 -12.02 -6.27 2.78
N TYR A 58 -11.37 -6.46 1.63
CA TYR A 58 -11.59 -7.60 0.75
C TYR A 58 -10.30 -8.26 0.29
N SER A 59 -10.36 -9.59 0.14
CA SER A 59 -9.29 -10.40 -0.44
C SER A 59 -9.10 -10.17 -1.94
N GLY A 60 -7.96 -10.62 -2.46
CA GLY A 60 -7.66 -10.56 -3.89
C GLY A 60 -7.37 -9.15 -4.41
N SER A 61 -6.93 -8.23 -3.56
CA SER A 61 -6.42 -6.92 -3.99
C SER A 61 -5.36 -7.10 -5.09
N GLY A 62 -5.54 -6.43 -6.23
CA GLY A 62 -4.69 -6.58 -7.42
C GLY A 62 -4.94 -7.80 -8.31
N TRP A 63 -5.87 -8.70 -7.94
CA TRP A 63 -6.21 -9.88 -8.74
C TRP A 63 -7.44 -9.66 -9.63
N HIS A 64 -7.34 -10.12 -10.88
CA HIS A 64 -8.38 -10.03 -11.89
C HIS A 64 -9.31 -11.26 -11.92
N ILE A 65 -8.94 -12.35 -11.24
CA ILE A 65 -9.69 -13.62 -11.20
C ILE A 65 -10.10 -13.93 -9.77
N GLY A 66 -11.32 -14.42 -9.61
CA GLY A 66 -11.89 -14.85 -8.33
C GLY A 66 -12.70 -13.75 -7.64
N ALA A 67 -13.80 -14.15 -7.00
CA ALA A 67 -14.65 -13.22 -6.28
C ALA A 67 -13.97 -12.77 -4.96
N PRO A 68 -13.84 -11.45 -4.71
CA PRO A 68 -13.31 -10.93 -3.45
C PRO A 68 -14.15 -11.45 -2.26
N LYS A 69 -13.48 -11.82 -1.17
CA LYS A 69 -14.10 -12.25 0.09
C LYS A 69 -13.84 -11.20 1.17
N LYS A 70 -14.81 -10.93 2.03
CA LYS A 70 -14.60 -10.00 3.15
C LYS A 70 -13.62 -10.58 4.17
N LEU A 71 -12.73 -9.73 4.67
CA LEU A 71 -11.69 -10.09 5.64
C LEU A 71 -12.09 -9.84 7.09
N ASP A 72 -13.29 -9.27 7.32
CA ASP A 72 -13.91 -9.14 8.65
C ASP A 72 -14.45 -10.49 9.20
N SER A 73 -14.46 -11.52 8.36
CA SER A 73 -14.80 -12.90 8.70
C SER A 73 -13.54 -13.77 8.60
N THR A 74 -13.62 -15.06 8.93
CA THR A 74 -12.54 -16.03 8.63
C THR A 74 -12.85 -16.75 7.31
N PRO A 75 -12.63 -16.11 6.13
CA PRO A 75 -12.93 -16.73 4.84
C PRO A 75 -11.93 -17.83 4.52
N VAL A 76 -12.38 -18.83 3.77
CA VAL A 76 -11.47 -19.73 3.07
C VAL A 76 -10.90 -19.01 1.85
N LEU A 77 -9.59 -18.84 1.82
CA LEU A 77 -8.87 -18.12 0.76
C LEU A 77 -7.97 -19.07 -0.01
N GLY A 78 -7.86 -18.87 -1.33
CA GLY A 78 -6.92 -19.63 -2.17
C GLY A 78 -5.45 -19.23 -1.97
N PHE A 79 -5.22 -18.03 -1.44
CA PHE A 79 -3.89 -17.49 -1.12
C PHE A 79 -3.96 -16.72 0.19
N PRO A 80 -2.88 -16.72 1.00
CA PRO A 80 -2.80 -15.89 2.19
C PRO A 80 -2.90 -14.40 1.80
N THR A 81 -3.59 -13.62 2.61
CA THR A 81 -3.75 -12.18 2.42
C THR A 81 -3.74 -11.48 3.76
N TYR A 82 -3.31 -10.23 3.78
CA TYR A 82 -3.30 -9.41 4.99
C TYR A 82 -4.68 -8.81 5.23
N ASP A 83 -5.11 -8.73 6.49
CA ASP A 83 -6.21 -7.86 6.91
C ASP A 83 -5.69 -6.42 7.10
N LYS A 84 -4.48 -6.28 7.65
CA LYS A 84 -3.76 -5.03 7.85
C LYS A 84 -2.27 -5.21 7.58
N ALA A 85 -1.64 -4.18 7.04
CA ALA A 85 -0.19 -4.15 6.85
C ALA A 85 0.32 -2.73 7.08
N LYS A 86 1.51 -2.60 7.68
CA LYS A 86 2.11 -1.31 8.03
C LYS A 86 3.57 -1.32 7.63
N MET A 87 4.06 -0.20 7.10
CA MET A 87 5.47 -0.08 6.69
C MET A 87 6.01 1.31 7.02
N TRP A 88 7.24 1.31 7.52
CA TRP A 88 8.08 2.51 7.65
C TRP A 88 9.16 2.50 6.59
N THR A 89 9.44 3.65 5.99
CA THR A 89 10.52 3.82 5.01
C THR A 89 11.42 4.97 5.40
N LEU A 90 12.73 4.73 5.36
CA LEU A 90 13.75 5.76 5.49
C LEU A 90 14.57 5.79 4.21
N THR A 91 14.60 6.93 3.54
CA THR A 91 15.32 7.09 2.27
C THR A 91 16.20 8.33 2.32
N MET A 92 17.42 8.22 1.82
CA MET A 92 18.32 9.36 1.62
C MET A 92 18.59 9.54 0.12
N THR A 93 18.47 10.78 -0.37
CA THR A 93 18.69 11.12 -1.77
C THR A 93 19.77 12.19 -1.88
N ALA A 94 20.80 11.91 -2.69
CA ALA A 94 21.82 12.87 -3.08
C ALA A 94 21.53 13.45 -4.47
N ARG A 95 21.73 14.76 -4.64
CA ARG A 95 21.61 15.47 -5.92
C ARG A 95 23.00 15.91 -6.36
N PHE A 96 23.44 15.42 -7.52
CA PHE A 96 24.75 15.71 -8.11
C PHE A 96 24.62 16.75 -9.21
#